data_AF-A0A961LUI6-F1
#
_entry.id   AF-A0A961LUI6-F1
#
_cell.length_a   1.000
_cell.length_b   1.000
_cell.length_c   1.000
_cell.angle_alpha   90.00
_cell.angle_beta   90.00
_cell.angle_gamma   90.00
#
_symmetry.space_group_name_H-M   'P 1'
#
loop_
_entity.id
_entity.type
_entity.pdbx_description
1 polymer ?
#
loop_
_entity_poly.entity_id
_entity_poly.type
_entity_poly.pdbx_seq_one_letter_code
_entity_poly.pdbx_strand_id
1 'polypeptide(L)' 'MKDINVPNYNHGGGTVAYSGGGSIAPGAFKYKSPCPPNGAHMYEWTATALGANGKKLGEATARKRYP' A
#
# COMPACT_ATOMS: atom_id res chain seq x y z
N MET A 1 0.08 -1.06 3.26
CA MET A 1 -1.39 -1.26 3.21
C MET A 1 -1.94 -1.26 4.62
N LYS A 2 -3.11 -0.65 4.83
CA LYS A 2 -3.77 -0.56 6.12
C LYS A 2 -5.12 -1.28 6.07
N ASP A 3 -5.35 -2.19 7.00
CA ASP A 3 -6.68 -2.71 7.29
C ASP A 3 -7.41 -1.72 8.20
N ILE A 4 -8.51 -1.16 7.73
CA ILE A 4 -9.29 -0.18 8.50
C ILE A 4 -10.03 -0.86 9.67
N ASN A 5 -10.37 -2.14 9.52
CA ASN A 5 -11.04 -2.93 10.55
C ASN A 5 -10.05 -3.41 11.61
N VAL A 6 -8.79 -3.66 11.24
CA VAL A 6 -7.71 -4.07 12.16
C VAL A 6 -6.46 -3.19 11.99
N PRO A 7 -6.50 -1.89 12.39
CA PRO A 7 -5.44 -0.93 12.09
C PRO A 7 -4.06 -1.28 12.67
N ASN A 8 -4.02 -2.11 13.72
CA ASN A 8 -2.79 -2.51 14.38
C ASN A 8 -2.08 -3.68 13.69
N TYR A 9 -2.74 -4.35 12.73
CA TYR A 9 -2.10 -5.42 11.98
C TYR A 9 -1.24 -4.84 10.86
N ASN A 10 0.07 -4.99 10.98
CA ASN A 10 1.01 -4.53 9.96
C ASN A 10 0.99 -5.47 8.75
N HIS A 11 0.30 -5.04 7.69
CA HIS A 11 0.29 -5.69 6.38
C HIS A 11 1.55 -5.44 5.56
N GLY A 12 2.45 -4.56 5.99
CA GLY A 12 3.66 -4.21 5.25
C GLY A 12 3.41 -3.31 4.03
N GLY A 13 4.30 -3.42 3.06
CA GLY A 13 4.49 -2.48 1.97
C GLY A 13 5.99 -2.28 1.72
N GLY A 14 6.35 -1.26 0.96
CA GLY A 14 7.75 -0.93 0.76
C GLY A 14 7.95 0.33 -0.06
N THR A 15 9.21 0.74 -0.15
CA THR A 15 9.66 1.80 -1.03
C THR A 15 10.27 1.15 -2.26
N VAL A 16 9.88 1.63 -3.44
CA VAL A 16 10.39 1.16 -4.72
C VAL A 16 11.06 2.33 -5.42
N ALA A 17 12.25 2.11 -5.98
CA ALA A 17 12.93 3.11 -6.79
C ALA A 17 12.09 3.42 -8.04
N TYR A 18 11.87 4.70 -8.31
CA TYR A 18 11.15 5.12 -9.51
C TYR A 18 12.03 4.91 -10.75
N SER A 19 11.66 3.95 -11.60
CA SER A 19 12.35 3.63 -12.85
C SER A 19 11.61 4.15 -14.10
N GLY A 20 10.66 5.07 -13.92
CA GLY A 20 9.79 5.57 -14.99
C GLY A 20 8.49 4.78 -15.16
N GLY A 21 7.51 5.38 -15.83
CA GLY A 21 6.21 4.77 -16.13
C GLY A 21 5.14 4.99 -15.05
N GLY A 22 3.97 4.38 -15.25
CA GLY A 22 2.78 4.54 -14.39
C GLY A 22 2.36 3.29 -13.62
N SER A 23 3.21 2.25 -13.56
CA SER A 23 2.86 0.97 -12.94
C SER A 23 4.03 0.39 -12.16
N ILE A 24 3.72 -0.21 -11.02
CA ILE A 24 4.69 -0.90 -10.17
C ILE A 24 4.64 -2.39 -10.52
N ALA A 25 5.77 -2.98 -10.88
CA ALA A 25 5.84 -4.38 -11.26
C ALA A 25 5.46 -5.32 -10.10
N PRO A 26 4.86 -6.49 -10.39
CA PRO A 26 4.64 -7.52 -9.38
C PRO A 26 5.96 -7.87 -8.66
N GLY A 27 5.89 -8.03 -7.34
CA GLY A 27 7.07 -8.38 -6.53
C GLY A 27 7.98 -7.21 -6.14
N ALA A 28 7.68 -5.97 -6.56
CA ALA A 28 8.50 -4.80 -6.22
C ALA A 28 8.58 -4.51 -4.71
N PHE A 29 7.61 -4.99 -3.93
CA PHE A 29 7.63 -4.93 -2.47
C PHE A 29 6.87 -6.15 -1.89
N LYS A 30 7.11 -6.42 -0.60
CA LYS A 30 6.44 -7.49 0.13
C LYS A 30 5.31 -6.93 0.98
N TYR A 31 4.20 -7.64 1.02
CA TYR A 31 3.09 -7.33 1.91
C TYR A 31 2.40 -8.63 2.33
N LYS A 32 1.70 -8.60 3.45
CA LYS A 32 0.84 -9.68 3.90
C LYS A 32 -0.52 -9.51 3.22
N SER A 33 -0.85 -10.44 2.33
CA SER A 33 -2.14 -10.46 1.65
C SER A 33 -3.29 -10.48 2.66
N PRO A 34 -4.40 -9.80 2.38
CA PRO A 34 -5.60 -9.91 3.19
C PRO A 34 -6.09 -11.35 3.31
N CYS A 35 -6.28 -11.82 4.54
CA CYS A 35 -6.95 -13.08 4.86
C CYS A 35 -7.70 -12.93 6.20
N PRO A 36 -8.69 -12.03 6.28
CA PRO A 36 -9.41 -11.77 7.51
C PRO A 36 -10.26 -12.99 7.92
N PRO A 37 -10.30 -13.35 9.21
CA PRO A 37 -11.02 -14.52 9.69
C PRO A 37 -12.55 -14.37 9.63
N ASN A 38 -13.08 -13.13 9.59
CA ASN A 38 -14.51 -12.84 9.79
C ASN A 38 -15.16 -12.13 8.58
N GLY A 39 -14.76 -12.50 7.36
CA GLY A 39 -15.31 -11.92 6.13
C GLY A 39 -14.62 -10.62 5.67
N ALA A 40 -15.27 -9.86 4.78
CA ALA A 40 -14.64 -8.76 4.08
C ALA A 40 -14.35 -7.54 4.97
N HIS A 41 -13.12 -7.05 4.92
CA HIS A 41 -12.63 -5.83 5.56
C HIS A 41 -12.48 -4.70 4.55
N MET A 42 -12.32 -3.46 5.03
CA MET A 42 -11.93 -2.33 4.18
C MET A 42 -10.42 -2.13 4.25
N TYR A 43 -9.77 -2.17 3.10
CA TYR A 43 -8.33 -1.96 2.97
C TYR A 43 -8.01 -0.65 2.27
N GLU A 44 -6.98 0.04 2.77
CA GLU A 44 -6.47 1.27 2.22
C GLU A 44 -5.02 1.11 1.77
N TRP A 45 -4.75 1.51 0.54
CA TRP A 45 -3.41 1.71 0.02
C TRP A 45 -3.11 3.21 -0.06
N THR A 46 -1.95 3.59 0.45
CA THR A 46 -1.39 4.93 0.31
C THR A 46 -0.10 4.82 -0.49
N ALA A 47 0.00 5.62 -1.55
CA ALA A 47 1.23 5.77 -2.33
C ALA A 47 1.73 7.19 -2.18
N THR A 48 2.96 7.35 -1.69
CA THR A 48 3.61 8.64 -1.53
C THR A 48 4.71 8.77 -2.57
N ALA A 49 4.64 9.81 -3.40
CA ALA A 49 5.70 10.15 -4.34
C ALA A 49 6.81 10.91 -3.61
N LEU A 50 8.04 10.42 -3.70
CA LEU A 50 9.21 11.02 -3.07
C LEU A 50 10.17 11.54 -4.15
N GLY A 51 10.58 12.80 -4.00
CA GLY A 51 11.60 13.46 -4.82
C GLY A 51 12.98 13.37 -4.20
N ALA A 52 13.88 14.23 -4.65
CA ALA A 52 15.24 14.30 -4.11
C ALA A 52 15.24 14.44 -2.58
N ASN A 53 16.17 13.74 -1.93
CA ASN A 53 16.33 13.73 -0.47
C ASN A 53 15.08 13.28 0.31
N GLY A 54 14.20 12.47 -0.31
CA GLY A 54 12.99 11.97 0.34
C GLY A 54 11.88 13.02 0.47
N LYS A 55 11.98 14.16 -0.22
CA LYS A 55 10.93 15.20 -0.20
C LYS A 55 9.62 14.64 -0.74
N LYS A 56 8.53 14.71 0.03
CA LYS A 56 7.18 14.36 -0.45
C LYS A 56 6.78 15.31 -1.59
N LEU A 57 6.49 14.74 -2.75
CA LEU A 57 5.99 15.44 -3.94
C LEU A 57 4.47 15.33 -4.06
N GLY A 58 3.89 14.24 -3.57
CA GLY A 58 2.46 13.99 -3.64
C GLY A 58 2.09 12.71 -2.92
N GLU A 59 0.79 12.49 -2.76
CA GLU A 59 0.25 11.30 -2.14
C GLU A 59 -1.13 10.99 -2.72
N ALA A 60 -1.39 9.72 -2.90
CA ALA A 60 -2.69 9.22 -3.33
C ALA A 60 -3.13 8.08 -2.43
N THR A 61 -4.44 7.98 -2.21
CA THR A 61 -5.04 6.90 -1.44
C THR A 61 -6.10 6.18 -2.27
N ALA A 62 -6.21 4.87 -2.07
CA ALA A 62 -7.24 4.04 -2.68
C ALA A 62 -7.79 3.08 -1.63
N ARG A 63 -9.12 2.93 -1.60
CA ARG A 63 -9.81 2.05 -0.67
C ARG A 63 -10.57 0.96 -1.42
N LYS A 64 -10.56 -0.26 -0.87
CA LYS A 64 -11.30 -1.39 -1.42
C LYS A 64 -11.76 -2.33 -0.31
N ARG A 65 -13.02 -2.76 -0.39
CA ARG A 65 -13.54 -3.87 0.42
C ARG A 65 -13.02 -5.19 -0.16
N TYR A 66 -12.40 -6.03 0.67
CA TYR A 66 -11.74 -7.29 0.27
C TYR A 66 -11.58 -8.24 1.51
N PRO A 67 -11.25 -9.54 1.39
CA PRO A 67 -11.49 -10.37 0.22
C PRO A 67 -12.92 -10.15 -0.29
#